data_AF-A0A7M5WWR9-F1
#
_entry.id   AF-A0A7M5WWR9-F1
#
_cell.length_a   1.000
_cell.length_b   1.000
_cell.length_c   1.000
_cell.angle_alpha   90.00
_cell.angle_beta   90.00
_cell.angle_gamma   90.00
#
_symmetry.space_group_name_H-M   'P 1'
#
loop_
_entity.id
_entity.type
_entity.pdbx_description
1 polymer ?
#
loop_
_entity_poly.entity_id
_entity_poly.type
_entity_poly.pdbx_seq_one_letter_code
_entity_poly.pdbx_strand_id
1 'polypeptide(L)'
;MSEMQQIPRLINYPTHEHPLELTEGIKIYPQYNGSWKCDNCELDKTNGEKPYHCQPCQFDLCINCALPIRHLRHPSHQLYRANMKNVYPQYHGQWRCDGCDVTRGPELAYHCFHDQFDICDRCVQGQNLPIHQHPLKPVDAAKLYDNAPGWWACDCCKRHGTEIGSRFSWHCALCEFDCCVDCLAERKTPQHEHPVHLTDPMKVYGQNGSWSCRECRKQFTTENPEPNRGRPYHCFDCGYDICHECISPALHNDGGDIPMDPGLRATYAHNTPSARVTSRPHQPPTEILVDDDDDVNIENLDESERCVICCSRRKNATIVHGNTGHVCCCISCANTMQQRGDNCPICRAPIDLVIKQFNS
;
A
#
# COMPACT_ATOMS: atom_id res chain seq x y z
N MET A 1 3.81 9.71 -17.53
CA MET A 1 5.10 10.41 -17.60
C MET A 1 5.31 11.02 -16.22
N SER A 2 6.32 10.60 -15.45
CA SER A 2 6.42 10.99 -14.03
C SER A 2 6.75 12.48 -13.90
N GLU A 3 5.95 13.22 -13.14
CA GLU A 3 6.32 14.55 -12.65
C GLU A 3 7.63 14.46 -11.89
N MET A 4 8.67 15.11 -12.41
CA MET A 4 9.93 15.27 -11.70
C MET A 4 9.70 16.23 -10.54
N GLN A 5 9.58 15.70 -9.33
CA GLN A 5 9.55 16.48 -8.09
C GLN A 5 10.77 17.42 -8.08
N GLN A 6 10.53 18.74 -8.18
CA GLN A 6 11.62 19.72 -8.25
C GLN A 6 12.47 19.62 -6.99
N ILE A 7 13.77 19.33 -7.16
CA ILE A 7 14.71 19.19 -6.06
C ILE A 7 14.97 20.58 -5.46
N PRO A 8 14.58 20.84 -4.21
CA PRO A 8 14.73 22.16 -3.60
C PRO A 8 16.21 22.47 -3.34
N ARG A 9 16.62 23.72 -3.56
CA ARG A 9 18.00 24.15 -3.32
C ARG A 9 18.34 24.25 -1.83
N LEU A 10 17.40 24.67 -0.99
CA LEU A 10 17.58 24.85 0.45
C LEU A 10 16.52 24.04 1.19
N ILE A 11 16.91 23.33 2.23
CA ILE A 11 16.00 22.52 3.05
C ILE A 11 16.27 22.72 4.55
N ASN A 12 15.24 22.47 5.35
CA ASN A 12 15.39 22.26 6.80
C ASN A 12 15.23 20.76 7.06
N TYR A 13 16.15 20.18 7.81
CA TYR A 13 16.14 18.74 8.12
C TYR A 13 15.72 18.52 9.58
N PRO A 14 14.79 17.59 9.89
CA PRO A 14 14.17 17.52 11.23
C PRO A 14 15.13 17.36 12.41
N THR A 15 16.26 16.70 12.24
CA THR A 15 17.26 16.50 13.31
C THR A 15 18.49 17.39 13.14
N HIS A 16 18.38 18.46 12.37
CA HIS A 16 19.48 19.40 12.15
C HIS A 16 18.97 20.85 12.17
N GLU A 17 19.56 21.68 13.04
CA GLU A 17 19.05 23.02 13.34
C GLU A 17 19.28 24.04 12.21
N HIS A 18 20.38 23.90 11.47
CA HIS A 18 20.73 24.82 10.39
C HIS A 18 20.11 24.37 9.06
N PRO A 19 19.81 25.29 8.13
CA PRO A 19 19.39 24.91 6.80
C PRO A 19 20.54 24.29 6.02
N LEU A 20 20.25 23.27 5.21
CA LEU A 20 21.21 22.64 4.32
C LEU A 20 21.02 23.15 2.89
N GLU A 21 22.11 23.48 2.21
CA GLU A 21 22.10 23.92 0.82
C GLU A 21 22.61 22.83 -0.12
N LEU A 22 21.90 22.59 -1.21
CA LEU A 22 22.34 21.70 -2.28
C LEU A 22 23.53 22.34 -3.02
N THR A 23 24.71 21.73 -2.90
CA THR A 23 25.95 22.24 -3.48
C THR A 23 26.69 21.16 -4.27
N GLU A 24 27.81 21.52 -4.90
CA GLU A 24 28.67 20.56 -5.60
C GLU A 24 29.76 20.06 -4.66
N GLY A 25 29.95 18.73 -4.60
CA GLY A 25 30.95 18.10 -3.75
C GLY A 25 32.35 18.68 -3.98
N ILE A 26 32.74 18.96 -5.24
CA ILE A 26 34.05 19.54 -5.58
C ILE A 26 34.30 20.91 -4.93
N LYS A 27 33.25 21.69 -4.63
CA LYS A 27 33.39 23.02 -4.00
C LYS A 27 33.71 22.92 -2.53
N ILE A 28 33.22 21.89 -1.85
CA ILE A 28 33.40 21.66 -0.41
C ILE A 28 34.62 20.77 -0.15
N TYR A 29 34.81 19.76 -1.00
CA TYR A 29 35.79 18.69 -0.86
C TYR A 29 36.73 18.56 -2.07
N PRO A 30 37.42 19.65 -2.49
CA PRO A 30 38.32 19.60 -3.65
C PRO A 30 39.47 18.60 -3.48
N GLN A 31 39.95 18.40 -2.25
CA GLN A 31 41.03 17.46 -1.91
C GLN A 31 40.64 15.99 -2.13
N TYR A 32 39.35 15.67 -2.15
CA TYR A 32 38.82 14.33 -2.39
C TYR A 32 38.21 14.20 -3.80
N ASN A 33 38.59 15.11 -4.71
CA ASN A 33 38.02 15.20 -6.05
C ASN A 33 36.48 15.29 -6.03
N GLY A 34 35.93 15.97 -5.02
CA GLY A 34 34.49 16.12 -4.80
C GLY A 34 33.77 14.88 -4.26
N SER A 35 34.51 13.85 -3.83
CA SER A 35 33.93 12.72 -3.11
C SER A 35 33.63 13.12 -1.67
N TRP A 36 32.53 12.60 -1.12
CA TRP A 36 32.04 12.93 0.22
C TRP A 36 31.25 11.76 0.80
N LYS A 37 30.82 11.84 2.06
CA LYS A 37 30.08 10.77 2.73
C LYS A 37 28.81 11.35 3.35
N CYS A 38 27.68 10.67 3.20
CA CYS A 38 26.43 11.09 3.82
C CYS A 38 26.41 10.75 5.31
N ASP A 39 26.11 11.71 6.18
CA ASP A 39 26.12 11.53 7.64
C ASP A 39 24.98 10.66 8.16
N ASN A 40 23.90 10.51 7.38
CA ASN A 40 22.78 9.67 7.76
C ASN A 40 22.90 8.22 7.25
N CYS A 41 23.12 8.02 5.95
CA CYS A 41 23.22 6.65 5.40
C CYS A 41 24.63 6.06 5.42
N GLU A 42 25.64 6.85 5.78
CA GLU A 42 27.05 6.46 5.83
C GLU A 42 27.62 5.93 4.50
N LEU A 43 26.94 6.16 3.38
CA LEU A 43 27.42 5.77 2.06
C LEU A 43 28.35 6.85 1.50
N ASP A 44 29.46 6.40 0.92
CA ASP A 44 30.34 7.24 0.11
C ASP A 44 29.63 7.70 -1.17
N LYS A 45 29.96 8.91 -1.59
CA LYS A 45 29.35 9.63 -2.69
C LYS A 45 30.42 10.13 -3.62
N THR A 46 30.14 10.00 -4.91
CA THR A 46 31.05 10.46 -5.96
C THR A 46 30.83 11.93 -6.27
N ASN A 47 31.77 12.56 -6.99
CA ASN A 47 31.68 13.97 -7.39
C ASN A 47 30.39 14.34 -8.15
N GLY A 48 29.77 13.38 -8.85
CA GLY A 48 28.52 13.61 -9.58
C GLY A 48 27.29 13.75 -8.66
N GLU A 49 27.38 13.27 -7.42
CA GLU A 49 26.28 13.33 -6.45
C GLU A 49 26.42 14.60 -5.59
N LYS A 50 25.39 15.44 -5.62
CA LYS A 50 25.37 16.71 -4.88
C LYS A 50 24.97 16.49 -3.41
N PRO A 51 25.75 16.95 -2.42
CA PRO A 51 25.32 16.97 -1.03
C PRO A 51 24.36 18.13 -0.78
N TYR A 52 23.40 17.89 0.11
CA TYR A 52 22.85 18.95 0.95
C TYR A 52 23.85 19.20 2.07
N HIS A 53 24.52 20.33 2.03
CA HIS A 53 25.61 20.67 2.92
C HIS A 53 25.21 21.77 3.90
N CYS A 54 25.58 21.60 5.15
CA CYS A 54 25.51 22.64 6.17
C CYS A 54 26.92 23.15 6.49
N GLN A 55 27.21 24.39 6.04
CA GLN A 55 28.50 25.04 6.24
C GLN A 55 28.94 25.19 7.72
N PRO A 56 28.08 25.60 8.68
CA PRO A 56 28.54 25.76 10.06
C PRO A 56 28.82 24.43 10.78
N CYS A 57 28.18 23.32 10.36
CA CYS A 57 28.29 22.03 11.05
C CYS A 57 29.09 20.98 10.30
N GLN A 58 29.42 21.22 9.02
CA GLN A 58 29.97 20.22 8.10
C GLN A 58 29.09 18.97 8.01
N PHE A 59 27.77 19.15 8.08
CA PHE A 59 26.79 18.07 8.02
C PHE A 59 26.26 17.92 6.59
N ASP A 60 26.33 16.70 6.07
CA ASP A 60 26.03 16.35 4.68
C ASP A 60 24.97 15.26 4.57
N LEU A 61 23.94 15.54 3.77
CA LEU A 61 22.91 14.57 3.41
C LEU A 61 22.87 14.33 1.90
N CYS A 62 22.73 13.06 1.51
CA CYS A 62 22.36 12.72 0.14
C CYS A 62 20.88 13.01 -0.11
N ILE A 63 20.52 13.24 -1.38
CA ILE A 63 19.15 13.57 -1.79
C ILE A 63 18.12 12.57 -1.22
N ASN A 64 18.44 11.27 -1.22
CA ASN A 64 17.56 10.21 -0.70
C ASN A 64 17.38 10.23 0.83
N CYS A 65 18.28 10.88 1.57
CA CYS A 65 18.17 11.08 3.01
C CYS A 65 17.57 12.44 3.36
N ALA A 66 17.81 13.43 2.52
CA ALA A 66 17.39 14.80 2.70
C ALA A 66 15.90 15.01 2.38
N LEU A 67 15.41 14.35 1.33
CA LEU A 67 14.04 14.55 0.86
C LEU A 67 13.06 13.56 1.52
N PRO A 68 11.94 14.05 2.06
CA PRO A 68 10.94 13.18 2.65
C PRO A 68 10.06 12.50 1.60
N ILE A 69 9.41 11.41 2.01
CA ILE A 69 8.30 10.80 1.29
C ILE A 69 6.97 11.06 2.02
N ARG A 70 5.87 11.00 1.26
CA ARG A 70 4.51 10.87 1.82
C ARG A 70 4.09 9.41 1.69
N HIS A 71 3.45 8.87 2.73
CA HIS A 71 3.02 7.48 2.74
C HIS A 71 1.56 7.36 3.19
N LEU A 72 0.73 6.60 2.47
CA LEU A 72 -0.72 6.52 2.73
C LEU A 72 -1.09 5.89 4.09
N ARG A 73 -0.19 5.09 4.67
CA ARG A 73 -0.34 4.61 6.05
C ARG A 73 -0.13 5.70 7.10
N HIS A 74 0.59 6.75 6.73
CA HIS A 74 0.94 7.87 7.60
C HIS A 74 0.83 9.21 6.84
N PRO A 75 -0.39 9.63 6.45
CA PRO A 75 -0.58 10.75 5.54
C PRO A 75 -0.41 12.12 6.20
N SER A 76 -0.50 12.19 7.53
CA SER A 76 -0.47 13.44 8.29
C SER A 76 0.92 14.08 8.34
N HIS A 77 1.97 13.27 8.32
CA HIS A 77 3.36 13.76 8.38
C HIS A 77 4.22 13.16 7.27
N GLN A 78 5.36 13.78 7.06
CA GLN A 78 6.39 13.34 6.13
C GLN A 78 7.32 12.33 6.80
N LEU A 79 7.74 11.33 6.03
CA LEU A 79 8.70 10.32 6.50
C LEU A 79 10.06 10.58 5.89
N TYR A 80 11.10 10.50 6.71
CA TYR A 80 12.48 10.71 6.32
C TYR A 80 13.25 9.41 6.43
N ARG A 81 14.13 9.15 5.47
CA ARG A 81 15.03 8.01 5.57
C ARG A 81 16.01 8.29 6.71
N ALA A 82 16.05 7.44 7.73
CA ALA A 82 16.80 7.68 8.97
C ALA A 82 17.58 6.43 9.39
N ASN A 83 18.73 6.64 10.02
CA ASN A 83 19.56 5.58 10.59
C ASN A 83 19.00 5.15 11.96
N MET A 84 18.51 3.92 12.04
CA MET A 84 17.81 3.45 13.24
C MET A 84 18.73 3.32 14.45
N LYS A 85 20.05 3.18 14.28
CA LYS A 85 21.01 3.27 15.39
C LYS A 85 20.99 4.65 16.06
N ASN A 86 20.73 5.70 15.28
CA ASN A 86 20.70 7.08 15.78
C ASN A 86 19.33 7.41 16.37
N VAL A 87 18.25 6.88 15.78
CA VAL A 87 16.87 7.08 16.28
C VAL A 87 16.64 6.27 17.57
N TYR A 88 17.12 5.03 17.63
CA TYR A 88 16.91 4.09 18.74
C TYR A 88 18.24 3.55 19.30
N PRO A 89 19.13 4.41 19.82
CA PRO A 89 20.45 4.01 20.30
C PRO A 89 20.39 3.01 21.46
N GLN A 90 19.41 3.16 22.35
CA GLN A 90 19.19 2.28 23.50
C GLN A 90 18.79 0.84 23.11
N TYR A 91 18.25 0.66 21.91
CA TYR A 91 17.87 -0.64 21.36
C TYR A 91 18.89 -1.15 20.33
N HIS A 92 20.08 -0.55 20.28
CA HIS A 92 21.10 -0.84 19.26
C HIS A 92 20.55 -0.74 17.82
N GLY A 93 19.59 0.15 17.61
CA GLY A 93 18.87 0.34 16.36
C GLY A 93 17.85 -0.74 16.02
N GLN A 94 17.45 -1.60 16.95
CA GLN A 94 16.30 -2.49 16.73
C GLN A 94 14.98 -1.71 16.79
N TRP A 95 14.07 -2.05 15.88
CA TRP A 95 12.76 -1.38 15.74
C TRP A 95 11.74 -2.35 15.15
N ARG A 96 10.46 -1.99 15.22
CA ARG A 96 9.35 -2.78 14.67
C ARG A 96 8.67 -1.95 13.60
N CYS A 97 8.58 -2.51 12.40
CA CYS A 97 7.95 -1.81 11.27
C CYS A 97 6.44 -1.70 11.50
N ASP A 98 5.91 -0.49 11.56
CA ASP A 98 4.46 -0.27 11.66
C ASP A 98 3.74 -0.89 10.47
N GLY A 99 4.34 -0.88 9.27
CA GLY A 99 3.76 -1.45 8.04
C GLY A 99 3.46 -2.95 8.10
N CYS A 100 4.43 -3.77 8.51
CA CYS A 100 4.36 -5.23 8.41
C CYS A 100 4.51 -5.95 9.75
N ASP A 101 4.67 -5.23 10.85
CA ASP A 101 4.82 -5.75 12.21
C ASP A 101 6.01 -6.72 12.41
N VAL A 102 7.02 -6.61 11.55
CA VAL A 102 8.25 -7.41 11.65
C VAL A 102 9.30 -6.60 12.40
N THR A 103 9.94 -7.21 13.39
CA THR A 103 11.12 -6.65 14.06
C THR A 103 12.30 -6.64 13.10
N ARG A 104 13.00 -5.51 13.07
CA ARG A 104 14.05 -5.14 12.15
C ARG A 104 15.32 -4.77 12.92
N GLY A 105 16.45 -4.86 12.24
CA GLY A 105 17.75 -4.55 12.81
C GLY A 105 18.11 -3.06 12.64
N PRO A 106 19.40 -2.72 12.79
CA PRO A 106 19.89 -1.35 12.74
C PRO A 106 19.95 -0.74 11.33
N GLU A 107 19.35 -1.37 10.33
CA GLU A 107 19.25 -0.83 8.99
C GLU A 107 18.51 0.52 8.94
N LEU A 108 18.66 1.21 7.81
CA LEU A 108 17.93 2.44 7.53
C LEU A 108 16.44 2.13 7.36
N ALA A 109 15.59 3.02 7.85
CA ALA A 109 14.14 2.95 7.70
C ALA A 109 13.57 4.33 7.33
N TYR A 110 12.28 4.38 7.00
CA TYR A 110 11.57 5.65 6.91
C TYR A 110 10.90 5.94 8.24
N HIS A 111 11.26 7.06 8.85
CA HIS A 111 10.85 7.46 10.20
C HIS A 111 10.10 8.79 10.17
N CYS A 112 9.08 8.89 11.02
CA CYS A 112 8.39 10.12 11.34
C CYS A 112 8.95 10.75 12.61
N PHE A 113 9.64 11.88 12.49
CA PHE A 113 10.17 12.62 13.63
C PHE A 113 9.10 13.32 14.50
N HIS A 114 7.82 13.26 14.11
CA HIS A 114 6.71 13.83 14.89
C HIS A 114 6.07 12.83 15.87
N ASP A 115 5.95 11.55 15.48
CA ASP A 115 5.19 10.56 16.24
C ASP A 115 5.78 9.14 16.23
N GLN A 116 7.06 9.00 15.84
CA GLN A 116 7.80 7.74 15.88
C GLN A 116 7.24 6.62 14.99
N PHE A 117 6.43 6.98 13.99
CA PHE A 117 6.00 6.03 12.96
C PHE A 117 7.20 5.56 12.11
N ASP A 118 7.39 4.25 11.98
CA ASP A 118 8.51 3.63 11.27
C ASP A 118 8.02 2.63 10.21
N ILE A 119 8.55 2.76 8.99
CA ILE A 119 8.20 1.87 7.89
C ILE A 119 9.43 1.41 7.10
N CYS A 120 9.51 0.11 6.84
CA CYS A 120 10.64 -0.48 6.11
C CYS A 120 10.56 -0.22 4.61
N ASP A 121 11.72 -0.29 3.93
CA ASP A 121 11.84 -0.16 2.47
C ASP A 121 10.86 -1.08 1.74
N ARG A 122 10.69 -2.33 2.19
CA ARG A 122 9.74 -3.29 1.60
C ARG A 122 8.29 -2.79 1.65
N CYS A 123 7.88 -2.16 2.75
CA CYS A 123 6.51 -1.64 2.88
C CYS A 123 6.29 -0.40 2.01
N VAL A 124 7.31 0.45 1.85
CA VAL A 124 7.25 1.63 0.97
C VAL A 124 7.21 1.24 -0.51
N GLN A 125 8.04 0.25 -0.89
CA GLN A 125 8.08 -0.30 -2.25
C GLN A 125 6.79 -1.07 -2.58
N GLY A 126 6.22 -1.76 -1.58
CA GLY A 126 5.06 -2.63 -1.72
C GLY A 126 5.47 -4.10 -1.81
N GLN A 127 4.51 -4.98 -1.58
CA GLN A 127 4.67 -6.43 -1.66
C GLN A 127 3.93 -6.99 -2.85
N ASN A 128 4.62 -7.79 -3.66
CA ASN A 128 3.98 -8.57 -4.70
C ASN A 128 3.34 -9.81 -4.08
N LEU A 129 2.17 -10.16 -4.58
CA LEU A 129 1.43 -11.32 -4.10
C LEU A 129 1.06 -12.16 -5.33
N PRO A 130 1.32 -13.47 -5.42
CA PRO A 130 1.10 -14.23 -6.65
C PRO A 130 -0.33 -14.18 -7.22
N ILE A 131 -1.35 -13.99 -6.36
CA ILE A 131 -2.75 -13.77 -6.78
C ILE A 131 -3.03 -12.39 -7.36
N HIS A 132 -2.04 -11.50 -7.38
CA HIS A 132 -2.22 -10.11 -7.74
C HIS A 132 -1.00 -9.51 -8.45
N GLN A 133 -1.24 -8.86 -9.60
CA GLN A 133 -0.16 -8.46 -10.52
C GLN A 133 0.53 -7.14 -10.14
N HIS A 134 0.02 -6.37 -9.18
CA HIS A 134 0.61 -5.10 -8.77
C HIS A 134 1.12 -5.16 -7.32
N PRO A 135 2.15 -4.35 -6.96
CA PRO A 135 2.60 -4.25 -5.59
C PRO A 135 1.50 -3.70 -4.67
N LEU A 136 1.24 -4.41 -3.58
CA LEU A 136 0.34 -3.99 -2.53
C LEU A 136 1.10 -3.15 -1.51
N LYS A 137 0.58 -1.98 -1.16
CA LYS A 137 1.17 -1.10 -0.14
C LYS A 137 0.26 -1.04 1.08
N PRO A 138 0.82 -0.98 2.29
CA PRO A 138 -0.02 -0.89 3.47
C PRO A 138 -0.62 0.52 3.54
N VAL A 139 -1.94 0.60 3.75
CA VAL A 139 -2.69 1.86 3.80
C VAL A 139 -3.60 1.90 5.02
N ASP A 140 -3.96 3.11 5.44
CA ASP A 140 -5.10 3.30 6.34
C ASP A 140 -6.40 3.27 5.52
N ALA A 141 -7.13 2.15 5.59
CA ALA A 141 -8.34 1.97 4.80
C ALA A 141 -9.44 2.98 5.17
N ALA A 142 -9.41 3.51 6.40
CA ALA A 142 -10.36 4.55 6.82
C ALA A 142 -10.09 5.92 6.18
N LYS A 143 -8.88 6.14 5.64
CA LYS A 143 -8.53 7.34 4.86
C LYS A 143 -8.73 7.16 3.36
N LEU A 144 -8.80 5.91 2.91
CA LEU A 144 -9.01 5.57 1.51
C LEU A 144 -10.49 5.46 1.18
N TYR A 145 -11.29 4.89 2.09
CA TYR A 145 -12.72 4.66 1.91
C TYR A 145 -13.53 5.64 2.75
N ASP A 146 -13.74 6.85 2.23
CA ASP A 146 -14.45 7.95 2.91
C ASP A 146 -15.86 7.58 3.39
N ASN A 147 -16.53 6.67 2.66
CA ASN A 147 -17.91 6.28 2.93
C ASN A 147 -18.04 5.02 3.80
N ALA A 148 -16.93 4.41 4.21
CA ALA A 148 -16.91 3.12 4.90
C ALA A 148 -15.68 2.95 5.82
N PRO A 149 -15.43 3.85 6.78
CA PRO A 149 -14.24 3.79 7.63
C PRO A 149 -14.20 2.49 8.43
N GLY A 150 -13.20 1.65 8.16
CA GLY A 150 -13.03 0.33 8.78
C GLY A 150 -13.82 -0.81 8.12
N TRP A 151 -14.60 -0.54 7.08
CA TRP A 151 -15.42 -1.49 6.31
C TRP A 151 -14.75 -1.89 4.99
N TRP A 152 -13.44 -2.13 5.02
CA TRP A 152 -12.76 -2.80 3.91
C TRP A 152 -12.90 -4.32 4.09
N ALA A 153 -12.92 -5.07 2.99
CA ALA A 153 -12.96 -6.53 3.02
C ALA A 153 -11.75 -7.09 2.28
N CYS A 154 -11.08 -8.07 2.87
CA CYS A 154 -9.95 -8.70 2.21
C CYS A 154 -10.42 -9.50 0.98
N ASP A 155 -9.86 -9.25 -0.19
CA ASP A 155 -10.15 -9.96 -1.42
C ASP A 155 -9.88 -11.48 -1.35
N CYS A 156 -8.96 -11.89 -0.49
CA CYS A 156 -8.49 -13.25 -0.35
C CYS A 156 -9.35 -14.09 0.61
N CYS A 157 -9.72 -13.54 1.77
CA CYS A 157 -10.52 -14.26 2.78
C CYS A 157 -11.96 -13.77 2.93
N LYS A 158 -12.28 -12.58 2.41
CA LYS A 158 -13.57 -11.86 2.56
C LYS A 158 -13.94 -11.43 3.97
N ARG A 159 -13.06 -11.63 4.96
CA ARG A 159 -13.23 -11.03 6.28
C ARG A 159 -13.12 -9.51 6.18
N HIS A 160 -13.97 -8.81 6.91
CA HIS A 160 -13.92 -7.36 7.03
C HIS A 160 -12.82 -6.91 8.00
N GLY A 161 -12.32 -5.69 7.83
CA GLY A 161 -11.36 -5.07 8.73
C GLY A 161 -11.81 -5.09 10.19
N THR A 162 -13.11 -4.90 10.45
CA THR A 162 -13.72 -5.01 11.80
C THR A 162 -13.64 -6.42 12.39
N GLU A 163 -13.83 -7.47 11.57
CA GLU A 163 -13.69 -8.87 11.98
C GLU A 163 -12.22 -9.26 12.23
N ILE A 164 -11.31 -8.66 11.46
CA ILE A 164 -9.86 -8.85 11.60
C ILE A 164 -9.31 -8.05 12.79
N GLY A 165 -10.03 -7.01 13.24
CA GLY A 165 -9.54 -6.06 14.24
C GLY A 165 -8.47 -5.11 13.69
N SER A 166 -8.46 -4.87 12.37
CA SER A 166 -7.51 -3.99 11.71
C SER A 166 -8.20 -2.97 10.79
N ARG A 167 -7.86 -1.69 10.97
CA ARG A 167 -8.22 -0.62 10.03
C ARG A 167 -7.27 -0.50 8.84
N PHE A 168 -6.18 -1.27 8.83
CA PHE A 168 -5.16 -1.22 7.79
C PHE A 168 -5.31 -2.40 6.83
N SER A 169 -5.25 -2.10 5.53
CA SER A 169 -5.21 -3.08 4.45
C SER A 169 -3.89 -2.97 3.68
N TRP A 170 -3.53 -4.04 2.96
CA TRP A 170 -2.53 -4.02 1.91
C TRP A 170 -3.23 -3.79 0.59
N HIS A 171 -3.15 -2.57 0.10
CA HIS A 171 -3.99 -2.06 -0.97
C HIS A 171 -3.22 -1.90 -2.27
N CYS A 172 -3.87 -2.26 -3.38
CA CYS A 172 -3.44 -1.91 -4.72
C CYS A 172 -4.17 -0.66 -5.22
N ALA A 173 -3.45 0.45 -5.39
CA ALA A 173 -4.03 1.68 -5.94
C ALA A 173 -4.48 1.56 -7.41
N LEU A 174 -4.03 0.54 -8.15
CA LEU A 174 -4.34 0.37 -9.56
C LEU A 174 -5.64 -0.41 -9.82
N CYS A 175 -6.05 -1.28 -8.89
CA CYS A 175 -7.20 -2.15 -9.08
C CYS A 175 -8.04 -2.37 -7.81
N GLU A 176 -7.79 -1.59 -6.76
CA GLU A 176 -8.52 -1.62 -5.49
C GLU A 176 -8.47 -2.97 -4.75
N PHE A 177 -7.48 -3.82 -5.06
CA PHE A 177 -7.31 -5.10 -4.37
C PHE A 177 -6.85 -4.87 -2.94
N ASP A 178 -7.57 -5.42 -1.97
CA ASP A 178 -7.23 -5.34 -0.55
C ASP A 178 -6.86 -6.70 0.02
N CYS A 179 -5.66 -6.79 0.61
CA CYS A 179 -5.20 -7.98 1.30
C CYS A 179 -5.06 -7.71 2.81
N CYS A 180 -5.48 -8.64 3.65
CA CYS A 180 -5.14 -8.57 5.07
C CYS A 180 -3.73 -9.12 5.31
N VAL A 181 -3.13 -8.73 6.44
CA VAL A 181 -1.78 -9.19 6.81
C VAL A 181 -1.66 -10.73 6.83
N ASP A 182 -2.72 -11.42 7.27
CA ASP A 182 -2.75 -12.89 7.32
C ASP A 182 -2.77 -13.55 5.93
N CYS A 183 -3.41 -12.92 4.95
CA CYS A 183 -3.51 -13.45 3.58
C CYS A 183 -2.30 -13.06 2.73
N LEU A 184 -1.61 -11.97 3.09
CA LEU A 184 -0.36 -11.57 2.49
C LEU A 184 0.79 -12.50 2.88
N ALA A 185 0.73 -13.07 4.09
CA ALA A 185 1.76 -13.95 4.60
C ALA A 185 1.93 -15.21 3.73
N GLU A 186 3.17 -15.46 3.31
CA GLU A 186 3.60 -16.73 2.73
C GLU A 186 3.54 -17.83 3.80
N ARG A 187 2.87 -18.94 3.50
CA ARG A 187 2.78 -20.08 4.42
C ARG A 187 3.55 -21.25 3.85
N LYS A 188 4.45 -21.80 4.65
CA LYS A 188 5.16 -23.04 4.36
C LYS A 188 4.48 -24.18 5.09
N THR A 189 4.43 -25.35 4.48
CA THR A 189 3.83 -26.53 5.11
C THR A 189 4.80 -27.70 5.01
N PRO A 190 4.89 -28.60 6.00
CA PRO A 190 5.69 -29.81 5.87
C PRO A 190 5.23 -30.73 4.73
N GLN A 191 3.97 -30.60 4.32
CA GLN A 191 3.34 -31.41 3.27
C GLN A 191 3.71 -30.93 1.86
N HIS A 192 4.28 -29.72 1.71
CA HIS A 192 4.59 -29.16 0.41
C HIS A 192 5.77 -28.18 0.44
N GLU A 193 6.70 -28.32 -0.52
CA GLU A 193 7.95 -27.56 -0.55
C GLU A 193 7.76 -26.07 -0.92
N HIS A 194 6.80 -25.76 -1.79
CA HIS A 194 6.55 -24.37 -2.21
C HIS A 194 5.60 -23.64 -1.25
N PRO A 195 5.70 -22.30 -1.14
CA PRO A 195 4.76 -21.49 -0.38
C PRO A 195 3.33 -21.62 -0.91
N VAL A 196 2.37 -21.69 0.01
CA VAL A 196 0.94 -21.64 -0.29
C VAL A 196 0.32 -20.34 0.23
N HIS A 197 -0.65 -19.83 -0.50
CA HIS A 197 -1.37 -18.60 -0.17
C HIS A 197 -2.86 -18.87 -0.03
N LEU A 198 -3.53 -18.21 0.92
CA LEU A 198 -4.99 -18.27 0.99
C LEU A 198 -5.59 -17.47 -0.17
N THR A 199 -6.45 -18.08 -0.96
CA THR A 199 -6.96 -17.49 -2.20
C THR A 199 -8.48 -17.51 -2.29
N ASP A 200 -9.00 -16.68 -3.19
CA ASP A 200 -10.38 -16.81 -3.62
C ASP A 200 -10.49 -17.92 -4.67
N PRO A 201 -11.24 -19.01 -4.41
CA PRO A 201 -11.37 -20.10 -5.37
C PRO A 201 -12.00 -19.64 -6.70
N MET A 202 -12.83 -18.59 -6.70
CA MET A 202 -13.38 -18.04 -7.94
C MET A 202 -12.32 -17.35 -8.80
N LYS A 203 -11.28 -16.78 -8.18
CA LYS A 203 -10.16 -16.15 -8.89
C LYS A 203 -9.20 -17.18 -9.48
N VAL A 204 -9.01 -18.31 -8.80
CA VAL A 204 -8.06 -19.36 -9.22
C VAL A 204 -8.69 -20.37 -10.19
N TYR A 205 -9.93 -20.81 -9.91
CA TYR A 205 -10.60 -21.90 -10.64
C TYR A 205 -11.74 -21.44 -11.56
N GLY A 206 -11.97 -20.14 -11.67
CA GLY A 206 -13.02 -19.58 -12.53
C GLY A 206 -14.44 -19.84 -12.02
N GLN A 207 -15.40 -19.90 -12.95
CA GLN A 207 -16.85 -19.82 -12.65
C GLN A 207 -17.38 -20.91 -11.72
N ASN A 208 -16.72 -22.07 -11.63
CA ASN A 208 -17.19 -23.16 -10.79
C ASN A 208 -16.57 -23.15 -9.39
N GLY A 209 -15.49 -22.38 -9.17
CA GLY A 209 -14.82 -22.23 -7.87
C GLY A 209 -14.47 -23.55 -7.15
N SER A 210 -14.46 -24.67 -7.88
CA SER A 210 -14.47 -26.01 -7.30
C SER A 210 -13.05 -26.53 -7.23
N TRP A 211 -12.67 -27.05 -6.07
CA TRP A 211 -11.32 -27.54 -5.81
C TRP A 211 -11.35 -28.67 -4.78
N SER A 212 -10.24 -29.39 -4.66
CA SER A 212 -10.11 -30.50 -3.70
C SER A 212 -8.81 -30.41 -2.93
N CYS A 213 -8.88 -30.61 -1.62
CA CYS A 213 -7.68 -30.70 -0.80
C CYS A 213 -6.86 -31.94 -1.17
N ARG A 214 -5.56 -31.77 -1.44
CA ARG A 214 -4.68 -32.89 -1.80
C ARG A 214 -4.42 -33.84 -0.63
N GLU A 215 -4.50 -33.34 0.60
CA GLU A 215 -4.26 -34.13 1.82
C GLU A 215 -5.47 -34.99 2.20
N CYS A 216 -6.64 -34.38 2.40
CA CYS A 216 -7.83 -35.11 2.88
C CYS A 216 -8.80 -35.53 1.77
N ARG A 217 -8.55 -35.12 0.51
CA ARG A 217 -9.42 -35.37 -0.66
C ARG A 217 -10.84 -34.81 -0.55
N LYS A 218 -11.14 -34.00 0.48
CA LYS A 218 -12.41 -33.28 0.61
C LYS A 218 -12.58 -32.34 -0.59
N GLN A 219 -13.75 -32.40 -1.22
CA GLN A 219 -14.15 -31.51 -2.31
C GLN A 219 -14.86 -30.29 -1.74
N PHE A 220 -14.58 -29.13 -2.35
CA PHE A 220 -15.18 -27.85 -2.02
C PHE A 220 -15.81 -27.30 -3.30
N THR A 221 -17.10 -26.93 -3.22
CA THR A 221 -17.88 -26.40 -4.34
C THR A 221 -18.55 -25.10 -3.94
N THR A 222 -19.00 -24.31 -4.93
CA THR A 222 -19.75 -23.06 -4.70
C THR A 222 -21.12 -23.28 -4.06
N GLU A 223 -21.64 -24.51 -4.09
CA GLU A 223 -22.92 -24.91 -3.50
C GLU A 223 -22.85 -25.09 -1.97
N ASN A 224 -21.65 -25.22 -1.39
CA ASN A 224 -21.45 -25.29 0.05
C ASN A 224 -20.42 -24.24 0.53
N PRO A 225 -20.82 -22.96 0.58
CA PRO A 225 -19.91 -21.88 0.93
C PRO A 225 -19.65 -21.87 2.44
N GLU A 226 -18.67 -22.62 2.91
CA GLU A 226 -18.15 -22.42 4.27
C GLU A 226 -17.30 -21.13 4.29
N PRO A 227 -17.72 -20.06 5.00
CA PRO A 227 -16.93 -18.84 5.11
C PRO A 227 -15.58 -19.16 5.75
N ASN A 228 -14.48 -18.70 5.14
CA ASN A 228 -13.08 -18.95 5.55
C ASN A 228 -12.56 -20.40 5.48
N ARG A 229 -13.38 -21.44 5.75
CA ARG A 229 -12.95 -22.85 5.71
C ARG A 229 -13.04 -23.52 4.34
N GLY A 230 -13.87 -23.00 3.45
CA GLY A 230 -14.03 -23.49 2.07
C GLY A 230 -13.03 -22.94 1.06
N ARG A 231 -12.06 -22.11 1.51
CA ARG A 231 -11.06 -21.47 0.65
C ARG A 231 -9.75 -22.26 0.62
N PRO A 232 -9.10 -22.40 -0.56
CA PRO A 232 -7.84 -23.12 -0.67
C PRO A 232 -6.65 -22.28 -0.24
N TYR A 233 -5.69 -22.95 0.40
CA TYR A 233 -4.31 -22.54 0.37
C TYR A 233 -3.67 -23.10 -0.90
N HIS A 234 -3.46 -22.24 -1.88
CA HIS A 234 -3.01 -22.59 -3.22
C HIS A 234 -1.51 -22.29 -3.40
N CYS A 235 -0.79 -23.22 -4.01
CA CYS A 235 0.57 -23.04 -4.50
C CYS A 235 0.56 -22.63 -5.98
N PHE A 236 1.08 -21.45 -6.27
CA PHE A 236 1.14 -20.93 -7.65
C PHE A 236 2.22 -21.57 -8.52
N ASP A 237 3.19 -22.27 -7.93
CA ASP A 237 4.27 -22.92 -8.68
C ASP A 237 3.85 -24.27 -9.29
N CYS A 238 2.94 -25.02 -8.65
CA CYS A 238 2.58 -26.38 -9.08
C CYS A 238 1.09 -26.72 -8.97
N GLY A 239 0.24 -25.80 -8.51
CA GLY A 239 -1.19 -26.03 -8.32
C GLY A 239 -1.51 -26.98 -7.16
N TYR A 240 -0.66 -27.02 -6.13
CA TYR A 240 -0.94 -27.74 -4.90
C TYR A 240 -2.00 -27.00 -4.07
N ASP A 241 -3.01 -27.73 -3.56
CA ASP A 241 -4.08 -27.18 -2.75
C ASP A 241 -4.22 -27.92 -1.43
N ILE A 242 -4.29 -27.15 -0.34
CA ILE A 242 -4.54 -27.67 1.00
C ILE A 242 -5.65 -26.87 1.69
N CYS A 243 -6.54 -27.56 2.41
CA CYS A 243 -7.62 -26.91 3.15
C CYS A 243 -7.18 -26.38 4.52
N HIS A 244 -8.00 -25.50 5.09
CA HIS A 244 -7.76 -24.92 6.41
C HIS A 244 -7.48 -25.96 7.50
N GLU A 245 -8.24 -27.06 7.53
CA GLU A 245 -8.10 -28.12 8.54
C GLU A 245 -6.78 -28.89 8.40
N CYS A 246 -6.29 -29.08 7.17
CA CYS A 246 -5.04 -29.78 6.91
C CYS A 246 -3.81 -28.88 7.13
N ILE A 247 -3.93 -27.55 6.94
CA ILE A 247 -2.81 -26.62 7.18
C ILE A 247 -2.71 -26.14 8.63
N SER A 248 -3.82 -26.09 9.39
CA SER A 248 -3.84 -25.58 10.77
C SER A 248 -2.84 -26.27 11.72
N PRO A 249 -2.64 -27.60 11.67
CA PRO A 249 -1.62 -28.26 12.48
C PRO A 249 -0.19 -27.80 12.16
N ALA A 250 0.08 -27.37 10.91
CA ALA A 250 1.37 -26.83 10.50
C ALA A 250 1.59 -25.39 11.00
N LEU A 251 0.52 -24.60 11.17
CA LEU A 251 0.59 -23.20 11.63
C LEU A 251 0.79 -23.06 13.14
N HIS A 252 0.53 -24.10 13.93
CA HIS A 252 0.76 -24.10 15.38
C HIS A 252 2.18 -24.52 15.80
N ASN A 253 2.98 -25.08 14.88
CA ASN A 253 4.34 -25.58 15.18
C ASN A 253 5.48 -24.61 14.83
N ASP A 254 5.19 -23.44 14.24
CA ASP A 254 6.17 -22.33 14.09
C ASP A 254 6.12 -21.34 15.28
N GLY A 255 5.34 -21.65 16.32
CA GLY A 255 5.44 -21.02 17.62
C GLY A 255 6.64 -21.56 18.39
N GLY A 256 7.85 -21.21 17.94
CA GLY A 256 9.01 -21.26 18.83
C GLY A 256 8.68 -20.40 20.05
N ASP A 257 8.59 -21.04 21.21
CA ASP A 257 8.53 -20.39 22.51
C ASP A 257 9.71 -19.41 22.65
N ILE A 258 9.47 -18.14 22.32
CA ILE A 258 10.25 -17.05 22.89
C ILE A 258 9.53 -16.72 24.20
N PRO A 259 10.22 -16.79 25.35
CA PRO A 259 9.61 -16.46 26.64
C PRO A 259 8.99 -15.07 26.55
N MET A 260 7.66 -15.00 26.73
CA MET A 260 6.99 -13.75 27.06
C MET A 260 7.54 -13.28 28.40
N ASP A 261 8.47 -12.31 28.37
CA ASP A 261 8.83 -11.55 29.55
C ASP A 261 7.58 -10.77 30.01
N PRO A 262 7.06 -11.01 31.23
CA PRO A 262 5.91 -10.30 31.77
C PRO A 262 6.14 -8.78 31.96
N GLY A 263 7.34 -8.25 31.70
CA GLY A 263 7.73 -6.86 31.96
C GLY A 263 7.30 -5.79 30.95
N LEU A 264 6.79 -6.12 29.75
CA LEU A 264 6.49 -5.12 28.70
C LEU A 264 5.01 -4.83 28.48
N ARG A 265 4.16 -5.17 29.46
CA ARG A 265 2.72 -4.84 29.45
C ARG A 265 2.38 -3.41 29.90
N ALA A 266 3.37 -2.51 29.98
CA ALA A 266 3.18 -1.11 30.36
C ALA A 266 3.73 -0.19 29.26
N THR A 267 2.91 0.76 28.80
CA THR A 267 3.05 1.59 27.58
C THR A 267 2.76 0.76 26.32
N TYR A 268 1.54 0.66 25.80
CA TYR A 268 0.61 1.72 25.46
C TYR A 268 -0.82 1.24 25.72
N ALA A 269 -1.31 1.54 26.92
CA ALA A 269 -2.73 1.52 27.18
C ALA A 269 -3.36 2.68 26.40
N HIS A 270 -4.38 2.36 25.61
CA HIS A 270 -5.39 3.30 25.19
C HIS A 270 -5.87 4.11 26.39
N ASN A 271 -5.40 5.35 26.50
CA ASN A 271 -6.05 6.37 27.32
C ASN A 271 -6.60 7.41 26.37
N THR A 272 -7.82 7.14 25.93
CA THR A 272 -8.79 8.15 25.52
C THR A 272 -9.17 8.99 26.75
N PRO A 273 -8.98 10.32 26.75
CA PRO A 273 -9.86 11.19 27.50
C PRO A 273 -11.03 11.54 26.58
N SER A 274 -12.21 11.11 26.99
CA SER A 274 -13.48 11.61 26.49
C SER A 274 -13.55 13.12 26.77
N ALA A 275 -13.17 13.93 25.79
CA ALA A 275 -13.37 15.37 25.81
C ALA A 275 -14.47 15.69 24.80
N ARG A 276 -15.60 16.14 25.33
CA ARG A 276 -16.79 16.60 24.60
C ARG A 276 -16.41 17.89 23.85
N VAL A 277 -15.94 17.76 22.62
CA VAL A 277 -15.65 18.92 21.76
C VAL A 277 -16.96 19.37 21.11
N THR A 278 -17.37 20.58 21.48
CA THR A 278 -18.48 21.30 20.88
C THR A 278 -18.17 21.59 19.41
N SER A 279 -19.10 21.22 18.54
CA SER A 279 -19.05 21.44 17.11
C SER A 279 -18.98 22.94 16.77
N ARG A 280 -17.94 23.32 16.04
CA ARG A 280 -17.98 24.48 15.13
C ARG A 280 -17.94 23.94 13.70
N PRO A 281 -18.76 24.49 12.77
CA PRO A 281 -18.74 24.06 11.39
C PRO A 281 -17.44 24.58 10.75
N HIS A 282 -16.59 23.67 10.31
CA HIS A 282 -15.44 24.00 9.49
C HIS A 282 -15.71 23.54 8.06
N GLN A 283 -15.56 24.49 7.14
CA GLN A 283 -15.67 24.29 5.70
C GLN A 283 -14.63 23.25 5.23
N PRO A 284 -14.92 22.53 4.13
CA PRO A 284 -14.09 21.43 3.67
C PRO A 284 -12.70 21.93 3.23
N PRO A 285 -11.60 21.29 3.67
CA PRO A 285 -10.30 21.43 3.04
C PRO A 285 -10.26 20.66 1.72
N THR A 286 -9.56 21.26 0.77
CA THR A 286 -9.40 20.96 -0.65
C THR A 286 -8.81 19.58 -0.98
N GLU A 287 -9.17 19.11 -2.17
CA GLU A 287 -9.04 17.77 -2.76
C GLU A 287 -7.60 17.22 -2.89
N ILE A 288 -7.50 15.89 -2.91
CA ILE A 288 -6.29 15.10 -3.19
C ILE A 288 -6.25 14.81 -4.70
N LEU A 289 -5.16 15.22 -5.34
CA LEU A 289 -4.91 15.13 -6.78
C LEU A 289 -4.94 13.67 -7.29
N VAL A 290 -5.97 13.34 -8.07
CA VAL A 290 -5.99 12.25 -9.06
C VAL A 290 -5.66 12.89 -10.39
N ASP A 291 -4.63 12.39 -11.08
CA ASP A 291 -4.08 12.91 -12.35
C ASP A 291 -5.04 13.82 -13.14
N ASP A 292 -4.73 15.12 -13.11
CA ASP A 292 -5.35 16.23 -13.81
C ASP A 292 -5.22 16.09 -15.33
N ASP A 293 -6.18 15.43 -15.98
CA ASP A 293 -6.34 15.57 -17.43
C ASP A 293 -7.81 15.53 -17.87
N ASP A 294 -8.68 16.20 -17.11
CA ASP A 294 -9.99 16.69 -17.55
C ASP A 294 -10.46 17.79 -16.57
N ASP A 295 -9.69 18.89 -16.46
CA ASP A 295 -10.12 20.13 -15.79
C ASP A 295 -11.21 20.83 -16.63
N VAL A 296 -12.37 20.18 -16.71
CA VAL A 296 -13.59 20.75 -17.27
C VAL A 296 -14.52 21.08 -16.12
N ASN A 297 -14.70 22.37 -15.89
CA ASN A 297 -15.63 22.95 -14.94
C ASN A 297 -16.99 22.20 -14.93
N ILE A 298 -17.20 21.36 -13.91
CA ILE A 298 -18.34 20.44 -13.75
C ILE A 298 -19.68 21.19 -13.69
N GLU A 299 -19.66 22.48 -13.36
CA GLU A 299 -20.86 23.33 -13.25
C GLU A 299 -21.51 23.66 -14.61
N ASN A 300 -20.83 23.41 -15.74
CA ASN A 300 -21.36 23.68 -17.09
C ASN A 300 -21.48 22.42 -17.99
N LEU A 301 -21.34 21.21 -17.45
CA LEU A 301 -21.53 19.98 -18.23
C LEU A 301 -23.02 19.66 -18.40
N ASP A 302 -23.48 19.60 -19.65
CA ASP A 302 -24.82 19.11 -20.02
C ASP A 302 -25.07 17.72 -19.41
N GLU A 303 -26.29 17.47 -18.94
CA GLU A 303 -26.69 16.18 -18.36
C GLU A 303 -26.41 15.02 -19.34
N SER A 304 -26.52 15.30 -20.64
CA SER A 304 -26.24 14.33 -21.71
C SER A 304 -24.76 13.93 -21.81
N GLU A 305 -23.83 14.72 -21.27
CA GLU A 305 -22.39 14.46 -21.30
C GLU A 305 -21.85 13.79 -20.03
N ARG A 306 -22.70 13.60 -19.01
CA ARG A 306 -22.31 13.00 -17.72
C ARG A 306 -22.36 11.48 -17.74
N CYS A 307 -21.38 10.86 -17.09
CA CYS A 307 -21.33 9.42 -16.86
C CYS A 307 -22.64 8.93 -16.25
N VAL A 308 -23.28 7.94 -16.87
CA VAL A 308 -24.58 7.42 -16.41
C VAL A 308 -24.50 6.63 -15.09
N ILE A 309 -23.29 6.28 -14.64
CA ILE A 309 -23.07 5.49 -13.42
C ILE A 309 -22.84 6.38 -12.21
N CYS A 310 -21.89 7.34 -12.29
CA CYS A 310 -21.59 8.21 -11.15
C CYS A 310 -22.28 9.57 -11.21
N CYS A 311 -22.78 10.00 -12.38
CA CYS A 311 -23.37 11.33 -12.61
C CYS A 311 -22.46 12.53 -12.27
N SER A 312 -21.21 12.29 -11.84
CA SER A 312 -20.27 13.31 -11.37
C SER A 312 -19.14 13.60 -12.36
N ARG A 313 -18.88 12.73 -13.33
CA ARG A 313 -17.74 12.84 -14.27
C ARG A 313 -18.22 12.80 -15.72
N ARG A 314 -17.49 13.42 -16.64
CA ARG A 314 -17.80 13.39 -18.08
C ARG A 314 -17.66 11.97 -18.64
N LYS A 315 -18.43 11.66 -19.68
CA LYS A 315 -18.23 10.46 -20.51
C LYS A 315 -16.93 10.63 -21.31
N ASN A 316 -15.91 9.86 -20.96
CA ASN A 316 -14.61 9.85 -21.65
C ASN A 316 -14.11 8.42 -21.89
N ALA A 317 -15.01 7.44 -21.91
CA ALA A 317 -14.68 6.06 -22.20
C ALA A 317 -15.66 5.41 -23.17
N THR A 318 -15.11 4.61 -24.08
CA THR A 318 -15.87 3.72 -24.96
C THR A 318 -15.91 2.34 -24.35
N ILE A 319 -17.12 1.82 -24.13
CA ILE A 319 -17.36 0.42 -23.80
C ILE A 319 -17.53 -0.34 -25.12
N VAL A 320 -16.57 -1.17 -25.49
CA VAL A 320 -16.52 -1.94 -26.73
C VAL A 320 -17.15 -3.32 -26.53
N HIS A 321 -18.00 -3.72 -27.48
CA HIS A 321 -18.60 -5.05 -27.57
C HIS A 321 -18.74 -5.43 -29.06
N GLY A 322 -18.09 -6.51 -29.47
CA GLY A 322 -17.89 -6.89 -30.87
C GLY A 322 -17.23 -5.78 -31.68
N ASN A 323 -17.89 -5.36 -32.77
CA ASN A 323 -17.39 -4.31 -33.66
C ASN A 323 -18.03 -2.93 -33.37
N THR A 324 -18.70 -2.79 -32.23
CA THR A 324 -19.43 -1.56 -31.85
C THR A 324 -19.07 -1.11 -30.44
N GLY A 325 -19.44 0.10 -30.05
CA GLY A 325 -19.20 0.58 -28.69
C GLY A 325 -20.11 1.73 -28.29
N HIS A 326 -20.31 1.90 -26.97
CA HIS A 326 -21.09 3.00 -26.40
C HIS A 326 -20.21 3.92 -25.56
N VAL A 327 -20.41 5.22 -25.74
CA VAL A 327 -19.80 6.27 -24.92
C VAL A 327 -20.84 6.72 -23.90
N CYS A 328 -20.86 6.08 -22.73
CA CYS A 328 -21.85 6.33 -21.69
C CYS A 328 -21.27 6.53 -20.28
N CYS A 329 -20.00 6.19 -20.07
CA CYS A 329 -19.37 6.18 -18.76
C CYS A 329 -18.07 7.00 -18.77
N CYS A 330 -17.69 7.52 -17.61
CA CYS A 330 -16.31 7.92 -17.36
C CYS A 330 -15.42 6.68 -17.28
N ILE A 331 -14.13 6.86 -17.55
CA ILE A 331 -13.16 5.76 -17.65
C ILE A 331 -13.06 4.89 -16.40
N SER A 332 -13.12 5.50 -15.21
CA SER A 332 -13.11 4.77 -13.94
C SER A 332 -14.34 3.87 -13.81
N CYS A 333 -15.55 4.39 -14.03
CA CYS A 333 -16.77 3.59 -14.00
C CYS A 333 -16.78 2.48 -15.06
N ALA A 334 -16.32 2.78 -16.29
CA ALA A 334 -16.27 1.79 -17.37
C ALA A 334 -15.31 0.63 -17.04
N ASN A 335 -14.12 0.95 -16.50
CA ASN A 335 -13.14 -0.06 -16.06
C ASN A 335 -13.67 -0.93 -14.92
N THR A 336 -14.34 -0.32 -13.93
CA THR A 336 -15.00 -1.07 -12.85
C THR A 336 -16.02 -2.07 -13.40
N MET A 337 -16.84 -1.66 -14.39
CA MET A 337 -17.83 -2.54 -15.01
C MET A 337 -17.20 -3.71 -15.75
N GLN A 338 -16.16 -3.46 -16.56
CA GLN A 338 -15.46 -4.52 -17.28
C GLN A 338 -14.86 -5.56 -16.32
N GLN A 339 -14.26 -5.11 -15.21
CA GLN A 339 -13.63 -6.00 -14.23
C GLN A 339 -14.64 -6.86 -13.45
N ARG A 340 -15.84 -6.35 -13.20
CA ARG A 340 -16.93 -7.09 -12.56
C ARG A 340 -17.61 -8.09 -13.50
N GLY A 341 -17.32 -8.02 -14.80
CA GLY A 341 -18.06 -8.76 -15.82
C GLY A 341 -19.48 -8.22 -16.02
N ASP A 342 -19.72 -6.95 -15.67
CA ASP A 342 -20.99 -6.29 -15.89
C ASP A 342 -21.22 -6.05 -17.39
N ASN A 343 -22.49 -6.01 -17.79
CA ASN A 343 -22.88 -5.72 -19.17
C ASN A 343 -22.96 -4.21 -19.44
N CYS A 344 -22.80 -3.81 -20.70
CA CYS A 344 -22.93 -2.42 -21.15
C CYS A 344 -24.26 -1.78 -20.65
N PRO A 345 -24.25 -0.59 -20.00
CA PRO A 345 -25.47 0.02 -19.45
C PRO A 345 -26.55 0.32 -20.50
N ILE A 346 -26.14 0.53 -21.75
CA ILE A 346 -27.02 0.96 -22.84
C ILE A 346 -27.68 -0.23 -23.54
N CYS A 347 -26.89 -1.24 -23.91
CA CYS A 347 -27.36 -2.35 -24.74
C CYS A 347 -27.31 -3.72 -24.06
N ARG A 348 -26.78 -3.80 -22.85
CA ARG A 348 -26.59 -5.03 -22.06
C ARG A 348 -25.72 -6.10 -22.73
N ALA A 349 -24.96 -5.76 -23.77
CA ALA A 349 -23.94 -6.65 -24.32
C ALA A 349 -22.76 -6.82 -23.34
N PRO A 350 -22.12 -8.01 -23.28
CA PRO A 350 -20.89 -8.22 -22.53
C PRO A 350 -19.79 -7.25 -22.98
N ILE A 351 -18.99 -6.75 -22.05
CA ILE A 351 -17.92 -5.79 -22.33
C ILE A 351 -16.65 -6.54 -22.70
N ASP A 352 -16.17 -6.36 -23.94
CA ASP A 352 -14.92 -6.96 -24.40
C ASP A 352 -13.72 -6.11 -23.99
N LEU A 353 -13.82 -4.79 -24.18
CA LEU A 353 -12.75 -3.82 -23.93
C LEU A 353 -13.30 -2.46 -23.50
N VAL A 354 -12.57 -1.75 -22.64
CA VAL A 354 -12.79 -0.34 -22.36
C VAL A 354 -11.63 0.49 -22.90
N ILE A 355 -11.95 1.57 -23.62
CA ILE A 355 -10.97 2.49 -24.22
C ILE A 355 -11.20 3.90 -23.69
N LYS A 356 -10.17 4.55 -23.12
CA LYS A 356 -10.23 5.99 -22.78
C LYS A 356 -10.21 6.82 -24.07
N GLN A 357 -11.16 7.74 -24.19
CA GLN A 357 -11.21 8.72 -25.27
C GLN A 357 -10.50 10.00 -24.84
N PHE A 358 -9.63 10.50 -25.72
CA PHE A 358 -9.06 11.84 -25.61
C PHE A 358 -9.74 12.69 -26.67
N ASN A 359 -10.49 13.70 -26.25
CA ASN A 359 -11.17 14.61 -27.16
C ASN A 359 -10.19 15.74 -27.51
N SER A 360 -10.01 16.01 -28.80
CA SER A 360 -9.15 17.09 -29.32
C SER A 360 -9.79 18.46 -29.23
#